data_AF-A0A1Z9SM50-F1
#
_entry.id   AF-A0A1Z9SM50-F1
#
_cell.length_a   1.000
_cell.length_b   1.000
_cell.length_c   1.000
_cell.angle_alpha   90.00
_cell.angle_beta   90.00
_cell.angle_gamma   90.00
#
_symmetry.space_group_name_H-M   'P 1'
#
loop_
_entity.id
_entity.type
_entity.pdbx_description
1 polymer ?
#
loop_
_entity_poly.entity_id
_entity_poly.type
_entity_poly.pdbx_seq_one_letter_code
_entity_poly.pdbx_strand_id
1 'polypeptide(L)' 'MISIKVRPRDNINRVLSKFKAAVMSEGTLKTVREKSHYIKPSLKKQLKRKEAQRQRVKDEMKLIRQVENEMNEWRKR' A
#
# COMPACT_ATOMS: atom_id res chain seq x y z
N MET A 1 13.81 -3.07 11.98
CA MET A 1 13.30 -2.47 13.23
C MET A 1 13.03 -1.01 12.95
N ILE A 2 11.75 -0.63 12.90
CA ILE A 2 11.32 0.73 12.53
C ILE A 2 11.32 1.61 13.78
N SER A 3 11.98 2.78 13.68
CA SER A 3 11.92 3.82 14.70
C SER A 3 11.45 5.12 14.08
N ILE A 4 10.51 5.81 14.73
CA ILE A 4 10.09 7.16 14.35
C ILE A 4 10.51 8.12 15.46
N LYS A 5 11.29 9.14 15.09
CA LYS A 5 11.67 10.22 16.00
C LYS A 5 10.47 11.13 16.19
N VAL A 6 10.02 11.28 17.44
CA VAL A 6 8.93 12.18 17.83
C VAL A 6 9.53 13.44 18.44
N ARG A 7 9.05 14.61 18.01
CA ARG A 7 9.47 15.89 18.59
C ARG A 7 8.47 16.37 19.64
N PRO A 8 8.89 17.22 20.60
CA PRO A 8 7.96 17.88 21.51
C PRO A 8 6.90 18.66 20.72
N ARG A 9 5.63 18.56 21.13
CA ARG A 9 4.44 19.15 20.46
C ARG A 9 4.01 18.51 19.13
N ASP A 10 4.57 17.36 18.74
CA ASP A 10 4.02 16.59 17.62
C ASP A 10 2.62 16.06 17.95
N ASN A 11 1.72 16.13 16.96
CA ASN A 11 0.41 15.50 17.07
C ASN A 11 0.57 13.97 17.00
N ILE A 12 0.25 13.29 18.11
CA ILE A 12 0.37 11.84 18.28
C ILE A 12 -0.34 11.07 17.17
N ASN A 13 -1.53 11.49 16.75
CA ASN A 13 -2.29 10.81 15.69
C ASN A 13 -1.55 10.82 14.35
N ARG A 14 -0.86 11.93 14.05
CA ARG A 14 -0.06 12.06 12.82
C ARG A 14 1.19 11.19 12.89
N VAL A 15 1.82 11.08 14.06
CA VAL A 15 2.97 10.20 14.30
C VAL A 15 2.57 8.74 14.14
N LEU A 16 1.45 8.31 14.75
CA LEU A 16 0.92 6.95 14.61
C LEU A 16 0.58 6.61 13.15
N SER A 17 0.02 7.57 12.40
CA SER A 17 -0.28 7.37 10.98
C SER A 17 1.01 7.18 10.15
N LYS A 18 2.06 7.97 10.44
CA LYS A 18 3.38 7.79 9.83
C LYS A 18 4.00 6.44 10.21
N PHE A 19 3.84 6.01 11.47
CA PHE A 19 4.29 4.69 11.92
C PHE A 19 3.61 3.57 11.16
N LYS A 20 2.28 3.63 11.07
CA LYS A 20 1.50 2.69 10.28
C LYS A 20 1.98 2.65 8.83
N ALA A 21 2.20 3.81 8.19
CA ALA A 21 2.71 3.86 6.83
C ALA A 21 4.11 3.21 6.69
N ALA A 22 5.02 3.49 7.62
CA ALA A 22 6.35 2.90 7.65
C ALA A 22 6.30 1.37 7.80
N VAL A 23 5.51 0.85 8.75
CA VAL A 23 5.32 -0.60 8.96
C VAL A 23 4.72 -1.27 7.73
N MET A 24 3.74 -0.62 7.10
CA MET A 24 3.13 -1.15 5.88
C MET A 24 4.13 -1.15 4.71
N SER A 25 5.00 -0.15 4.60
CA SER A 25 6.04 -0.08 3.55
C SER A 25 7.14 -1.13 3.71
N GLU A 26 7.53 -1.43 4.95
CA GLU A 26 8.51 -2.50 5.25
C GLU A 26 7.94 -3.89 4.92
N GLY A 27 6.61 -4.04 4.97
CA GLY A 27 5.94 -5.30 4.65
C GLY A 27 6.12 -6.38 5.71
N THR A 28 6.61 -6.03 6.90
CA THR A 28 6.83 -6.96 8.03
C THR A 28 5.55 -7.74 8.35
N LEU A 29 4.41 -7.07 8.48
CA LEU A 29 3.12 -7.73 8.72
C LEU A 29 2.72 -8.70 7.61
N LYS A 30 3.01 -8.36 6.34
CA LYS A 30 2.75 -9.25 5.19
C LYS A 30 3.61 -10.50 5.26
N THR A 31 4.90 -10.35 5.55
CA THR A 31 5.82 -11.49 5.66
C THR A 31 5.47 -12.43 6.81
N VAL A 32 5.06 -11.90 7.96
CA VAL A 32 4.56 -12.70 9.09
C VAL A 32 3.34 -13.51 8.69
N ARG A 33 2.37 -12.87 8.00
CA ARG A 33 1.17 -13.55 7.50
C ARG A 33 1.51 -14.65 6.49
N GLU A 34 2.40 -14.39 5.54
CA GLU A 34 2.83 -15.37 4.53
C GLU A 34 3.56 -16.56 5.14
N LYS A 35 4.32 -16.36 6.21
CA LYS A 35 5.08 -17.41 6.90
C LYS A 35 4.29 -18.12 8.00
N SER A 36 3.08 -17.65 8.32
CA SER A 36 2.25 -18.23 9.40
C SER A 36 1.93 -19.71 9.20
N HIS A 37 1.78 -20.15 7.95
CA HIS A 37 1.47 -21.53 7.59
C HIS A 37 2.25 -21.96 6.36
N TYR A 38 2.52 -23.27 6.24
CA TYR A 38 3.14 -23.82 5.04
C TYR A 38 2.19 -23.71 3.84
N ILE A 39 2.71 -23.21 2.73
CA ILE A 39 2.00 -23.11 1.45
C ILE A 39 2.85 -23.79 0.38
N LYS A 40 2.23 -24.68 -0.40
CA LYS A 40 2.92 -25.36 -1.52
C LYS A 40 3.52 -24.33 -2.50
N PRO A 41 4.71 -24.58 -3.08
CA PRO A 41 5.37 -23.62 -3.98
C PRO A 41 4.52 -23.21 -5.19
N SER A 42 3.70 -24.13 -5.73
CA SER A 42 2.77 -23.85 -6.84
C SER A 42 1.69 -22.84 -6.46
N LEU A 43 1.09 -22.98 -5.28
CA LEU A 43 0.09 -22.06 -4.75
C LEU A 43 0.70 -20.69 -4.46
N LYS A 44 1.93 -20.64 -3.94
CA LYS A 44 2.66 -19.38 -3.72
C LYS A 44 2.89 -18.63 -5.04
N LYS A 45 3.28 -19.33 -6.11
CA LYS A 45 3.41 -18.75 -7.46
C LYS A 45 2.07 -18.23 -7.99
N GLN A 46 0.98 -18.98 -7.79
CA GLN A 46 -0.36 -18.57 -8.22
C GLN A 46 -0.84 -17.32 -7.47
N LEU A 47 -0.68 -17.26 -6.15
CA LEU A 47 -1.05 -16.11 -5.31
C LEU A 47 -0.28 -14.86 -5.72
N LYS A 48 1.04 -14.97 -5.97
CA LYS A 48 1.86 -13.86 -6.46
C LYS A 48 1.34 -13.31 -7.80
N ARG A 49 0.97 -14.18 -8.74
CA ARG A 49 0.41 -13.76 -10.04
C ARG A 49 -0.94 -13.06 -9.88
N LYS A 50 -1.84 -13.60 -9.05
CA LYS A 50 -3.15 -13.00 -8.76
C LYS A 50 -3.00 -11.63 -8.09
N GLU A 51 -2.07 -11.49 -7.15
CA GLU A 51 -1.80 -10.21 -6.49
C GLU A 51 -1.25 -9.16 -7.47
N ALA A 52 -0.31 -9.55 -8.34
CA ALA A 52 0.22 -8.67 -9.38
C ALA A 52 -0.86 -8.22 -10.37
N GLN A 53 -1.76 -9.11 -10.78
CA GLN A 53 -2.89 -8.76 -11.64
C GLN A 53 -3.83 -7.76 -10.95
N ARG A 54 -4.15 -7.98 -9.67
CA ARG A 54 -4.96 -7.03 -8.88
C ARG A 54 -4.30 -5.66 -8.79
N GLN A 55 -2.98 -5.60 -8.68
CA GLN A 55 -2.27 -4.34 -8.63
C GLN A 55 -2.34 -3.60 -9.97
N ARG A 56 -2.14 -4.29 -11.09
CA ARG A 56 -2.28 -3.70 -12.45
C ARG A 56 -3.65 -3.07 -12.66
N VAL A 57 -4.72 -3.80 -12.33
CA VAL A 57 -6.09 -3.29 -12.45
C VAL A 57 -6.29 -2.03 -11.60
N LYS A 58 -5.73 -1.99 -10.38
CA LYS A 58 -5.80 -0.79 -9.53
C LYS A 58 -5.07 0.40 -10.13
N ASP A 59 -3.88 0.16 -10.70
CA ASP A 59 -3.06 1.21 -11.30
C ASP A 59 -3.74 1.78 -12.56
N GLU A 60 -4.35 0.92 -13.39
CA GLU A 60 -5.18 1.30 -14.54
C GLU A 60 -6.38 2.15 -14.12
N MET A 61 -7.16 1.70 -13.13
CA MET A 61 -8.31 2.47 -12.61
C MET A 61 -7.88 3.82 -12.03
N LYS A 62 -6.71 3.88 -11.38
CA LYS A 62 -6.16 5.13 -10.84
C LYS A 62 -5.78 6.10 -11.95
N LEU A 63 -5.20 5.62 -13.05
CA LEU A 63 -4.86 6.42 -14.21
C LEU A 63 -6.11 6.99 -14.88
N ILE A 64 -7.13 6.17 -15.11
CA ILE A 64 -8.42 6.62 -15.68
C ILE A 64 -9.01 7.73 -14.81
N ARG A 65 -9.06 7.53 -13.50
CA ARG A 65 -9.57 8.53 -12.55
C ARG A 65 -8.77 9.83 -12.58
N GLN A 66 -7.45 9.74 -12.77
CA GLN A 66 -6.60 10.92 -12.88
C GLN A 66 -6.93 11.72 -14.14
N VAL A 67 -7.06 11.05 -15.29
CA VAL A 67 -7.45 11.68 -16.56
C VAL A 67 -8.83 12.32 -16.45
N GLU A 68 -9.80 11.64 -15.87
CA GLU A 68 -11.15 12.19 -15.63
C GLU A 68 -11.11 13.45 -14.76
N ASN A 69 -10.29 13.45 -13.70
CA ASN A 69 -10.12 14.62 -12.83
C ASN A 69 -9.47 15.78 -13.58
N GLU A 70 -8.41 15.53 -14.37
CA GLU A 70 -7.73 16.55 -15.18
C GLU A 70 -8.68 17.17 -16.22
N MET A 71 -9.48 16.34 -16.90
CA MET A 71 -10.51 16.82 -17.83
C MET A 71 -11.60 17.65 -17.13
N ASN A 72 -12.03 17.25 -15.94
CA ASN A 72 -13.03 18.00 -15.16
C ASN A 72 -12.50 19.34 -14.67
N GLU A 73 -11.24 19.40 -14.23
CA GLU A 73 -10.58 20.65 -13.82
C GLU A 73 -10.38 21.58 -15.02
N TRP A 74 -10.05 21.04 -16.20
CA TRP A 74 -9.97 21.82 -17.43
C TRP A 74 -11.32 22.40 -17.84
N ARG A 75 -12.41 21.62 -17.75
CA ARG A 75 -13.78 22.08 -18.06
C ARG A 75 -14.34 23.12 -17.06
N LYS A 76 -13.78 23.20 -15.85
CA LYS A 76 -14.19 24.17 -14.83
C LYS A 76 -13.50 25.52 -14.95
N ARG A 77 -12.38 25.61 -15.68
CA ARG A 77 -11.73 26.88 -16.04
C ARG A 77 -12.42 27.50 -17.23
#